data_AF-A0A9D8FWN9-F1
#
_entry.id   AF-A0A9D8FWN9-F1
#
_cell.length_a   1.000
_cell.length_b   1.000
_cell.length_c   1.000
_cell.angle_alpha   90.00
_cell.angle_beta   90.00
_cell.angle_gamma   90.00
#
_symmetry.space_group_name_H-M   'P 1'
#
loop_
_entity.id
_entity.type
_entity.pdbx_description
1 polymer ?
#
loop_
_entity_poly.entity_id
_entity_poly.type
_entity_poly.pdbx_seq_one_letter_code
_entity_poly.pdbx_strand_id
1 'polypeptide(L)'
;MNQPERERARREWRARRDTPINLDQHRDALLALFDAVRADENLTRPKLNRLIMRHITAGNQPVPQEKIVAAYRQLAARGVIQFDRALAERLQLKPMRTMSGVTPVAVMTRAHPCPGKCIFCPDAEGFPKSYLPLEPGAQRAEEHHFDPFAQTAARIKTLETIGHATDKIELLILGGSWSAYPHAYQEWFVQRCLDAMNERASSSLIDAQSANETAAHRNVGMVMETRPDLITRDEVRRLRWLGATKIQMGAQSLDDKILAANCRGHTVADTRRAMRLLRLAGFKLHLHWMPNLFGATAESDRVDFARLWDDPALRPDELKIYPCSLIEGTELYARWRRGEYRPYTDDELVELLIACKLRVPPYCRINRVVRDIPASYIAAGNTTSDLRVVVQRALRARGLQCQCIRCREVRDDKIAAEELRLDLLSYQTDATTEHLLSFVTPRNRLAGFLRLSLPSPDAPRAEILDEARGAAMIREVHIYGRALEIGADSSGDAQHTGLGTRLIERATQIARAAGFKRLAVIAAIGTREYYRKLGFALGELYMTRAI
;
A
#
# COMPACT_ATOMS: atom_id res chain seq x y z
N MET A 1 -17.11 -29.53 -1.67
CA MET A 1 -16.40 -29.65 -2.97
C MET A 1 -15.02 -30.22 -2.72
N ASN A 2 -14.76 -31.42 -3.22
CA ASN A 2 -13.44 -32.07 -3.10
C ASN A 2 -12.42 -31.37 -4.03
N GLN A 3 -11.12 -31.69 -3.87
CA GLN A 3 -10.03 -31.08 -4.65
C GLN A 3 -10.16 -31.32 -6.17
N PRO A 4 -10.56 -32.51 -6.66
CA PRO A 4 -10.74 -32.78 -8.09
C PRO A 4 -11.87 -31.97 -8.74
N GLU A 5 -13.02 -31.82 -8.07
CA GLU A 5 -14.14 -31.00 -8.57
C GLU A 5 -13.77 -29.51 -8.67
N ARG A 6 -12.98 -29.02 -7.71
CA ARG A 6 -12.42 -27.66 -7.75
C ARG A 6 -11.48 -27.46 -8.93
N GLU A 7 -10.61 -28.43 -9.20
CA GLU A 7 -9.68 -28.36 -10.34
C GLU A 7 -10.41 -28.41 -11.68
N ARG A 8 -11.46 -29.24 -11.81
CA ARG A 8 -12.27 -29.29 -13.02
C ARG A 8 -13.01 -27.99 -13.28
N ALA A 9 -13.70 -27.44 -12.28
CA ALA A 9 -14.37 -26.15 -12.38
C ALA A 9 -13.37 -25.01 -12.69
N ARG A 10 -12.15 -25.06 -12.13
CA ARG A 10 -11.06 -24.13 -12.44
C ARG A 10 -10.59 -24.24 -13.88
N ARG A 11 -10.41 -25.45 -14.43
CA ARG A 11 -10.00 -25.66 -15.83
C ARG A 11 -11.06 -25.14 -16.80
N GLU A 12 -12.33 -25.44 -16.55
CA GLU A 12 -13.45 -24.99 -17.39
C GLU A 12 -13.63 -23.46 -17.33
N TRP A 13 -13.44 -22.84 -16.16
CA TRP A 13 -13.44 -21.38 -16.02
C TRP A 13 -12.24 -20.72 -16.71
N ARG A 14 -11.02 -21.27 -16.59
CA ARG A 14 -9.80 -20.77 -17.23
C ARG A 14 -9.89 -20.82 -18.75
N ALA A 15 -10.31 -21.96 -19.32
CA ALA A 15 -10.47 -22.12 -20.77
C ALA A 15 -11.39 -21.05 -21.39
N ARG A 16 -12.47 -20.68 -20.68
CA ARG A 16 -13.41 -19.63 -21.10
C ARG A 16 -12.85 -18.21 -20.93
N ARG A 17 -12.09 -17.97 -19.85
CA ARG A 17 -11.43 -16.68 -19.61
C ARG A 17 -10.39 -16.37 -20.69
N ASP A 18 -9.60 -17.37 -21.07
CA ASP A 18 -8.42 -17.17 -21.92
C ASP A 18 -8.73 -17.18 -23.43
N THR A 19 -9.98 -17.44 -23.85
CA THR A 19 -10.40 -17.31 -25.26
C THR A 19 -10.52 -15.83 -25.65
N PRO A 20 -9.70 -15.29 -26.59
CA PRO A 20 -9.76 -13.87 -26.99
C PRO A 20 -11.08 -13.52 -27.70
N ILE A 21 -11.51 -12.26 -27.64
CA ILE A 21 -12.55 -11.77 -28.56
C ILE A 21 -11.93 -11.68 -29.95
N ASN A 22 -12.58 -12.24 -30.95
CA ASN A 22 -12.24 -11.98 -32.34
C ASN A 22 -12.64 -10.54 -32.70
N LEU A 23 -11.67 -9.64 -32.74
CA LEU A 23 -11.90 -8.21 -32.96
C LEU A 23 -12.52 -7.92 -34.33
N ASP A 24 -12.15 -8.68 -35.35
CA ASP A 24 -12.60 -8.42 -36.71
C ASP A 24 -14.06 -8.88 -36.88
N GLN A 25 -14.43 -9.99 -36.23
CA GLN A 25 -15.81 -10.47 -36.19
C GLN A 25 -16.76 -9.56 -35.38
N HIS A 26 -16.26 -8.94 -34.31
CA HIS A 26 -17.08 -8.15 -33.38
C HIS A 26 -16.87 -6.64 -33.51
N ARG A 27 -16.20 -6.16 -34.57
CA ARG A 27 -15.78 -4.77 -34.73
C ARG A 27 -16.94 -3.78 -34.61
N ASP A 28 -17.98 -3.93 -35.43
CA ASP A 28 -19.08 -2.96 -35.49
C ASP A 28 -19.91 -2.96 -34.19
N ALA A 29 -20.07 -4.14 -33.59
CA ALA A 29 -20.72 -4.31 -32.29
C ALA A 29 -19.92 -3.63 -31.16
N LEU A 30 -18.58 -3.71 -31.19
CA LEU A 30 -17.69 -3.04 -30.24
C LEU A 30 -17.78 -1.52 -30.41
N LEU A 31 -17.74 -1.01 -31.64
CA LEU A 31 -17.86 0.43 -31.92
C LEU A 31 -19.21 0.97 -31.45
N ALA A 32 -20.31 0.30 -31.76
CA ALA A 32 -21.65 0.67 -31.30
C ALA A 32 -21.77 0.67 -29.77
N LEU A 33 -21.15 -0.31 -29.10
CA LEU A 33 -21.07 -0.34 -27.64
C LEU A 33 -20.31 0.88 -27.11
N PHE A 34 -19.17 1.24 -27.70
CA PHE A 34 -18.36 2.37 -27.28
C PHE A 34 -19.06 3.71 -27.46
N ASP A 35 -19.80 3.88 -28.55
CA ASP A 35 -20.61 5.08 -28.78
C ASP A 35 -21.78 5.18 -27.80
N ALA A 36 -22.45 4.07 -27.52
CA ALA A 36 -23.52 4.02 -26.51
C ALA A 36 -23.00 4.33 -25.10
N VAL A 37 -21.80 3.81 -24.76
CA VAL A 37 -21.11 4.17 -23.53
C VAL A 37 -20.74 5.64 -23.54
N ARG A 38 -20.24 6.20 -24.65
CA ARG A 38 -19.88 7.61 -24.75
C ARG A 38 -21.09 8.52 -24.50
N ALA A 39 -22.25 8.19 -25.03
CA ALA A 39 -23.46 8.99 -24.93
C ALA A 39 -24.16 8.99 -23.55
N ASP A 40 -23.96 7.98 -22.69
CA ASP A 40 -24.71 7.89 -21.41
C ASP A 40 -24.05 8.66 -20.26
N GLU A 41 -24.28 9.97 -20.17
CA GLU A 41 -23.70 10.85 -19.13
C GLU A 41 -23.88 10.34 -17.68
N ASN A 42 -24.91 9.52 -17.41
CA ASN A 42 -25.22 8.94 -16.12
C ASN A 42 -24.95 7.42 -16.07
N LEU A 43 -23.88 6.98 -16.71
CA LEU A 43 -23.52 5.57 -16.80
C LEU A 43 -23.25 4.97 -15.42
N THR A 44 -24.00 3.94 -15.07
CA THR A 44 -23.78 3.15 -13.85
C THR A 44 -23.35 1.74 -14.19
N ARG A 45 -22.81 1.01 -13.20
CA ARG A 45 -22.37 -0.39 -13.40
C ARG A 45 -23.48 -1.30 -13.95
N PRO A 46 -24.72 -1.29 -13.43
CA PRO A 46 -25.81 -2.09 -13.99
C PRO A 46 -26.20 -1.66 -15.41
N LYS A 47 -26.06 -0.37 -15.76
CA LYS A 47 -26.30 0.12 -17.12
C LYS A 47 -25.21 -0.36 -18.09
N LEU A 48 -23.93 -0.27 -17.70
CA LEU A 48 -22.82 -0.76 -18.51
C LEU A 48 -22.95 -2.26 -18.80
N ASN A 49 -23.28 -3.08 -17.81
CA ASN A 49 -23.52 -4.51 -18.03
C ASN A 49 -24.67 -4.76 -19.01
N ARG A 50 -25.75 -3.95 -18.95
CA ARG A 50 -26.86 -4.02 -19.91
C ARG A 50 -26.44 -3.62 -21.32
N LEU A 51 -25.62 -2.57 -21.45
CA LEU A 51 -25.06 -2.16 -22.74
C LEU A 51 -24.18 -3.27 -23.34
N ILE A 52 -23.27 -3.85 -22.55
CA ILE A 52 -22.44 -4.97 -23.00
C ILE A 52 -23.31 -6.13 -23.50
N MET A 53 -24.30 -6.54 -22.70
CA MET A 53 -25.25 -7.60 -23.09
C MET A 53 -26.02 -7.30 -24.38
N ARG A 54 -26.39 -6.03 -24.59
CA ARG A 54 -27.13 -5.61 -25.78
C ARG A 54 -26.29 -5.66 -27.04
N HIS A 55 -25.01 -5.34 -26.94
CA HIS A 55 -24.14 -5.18 -28.10
C HIS A 55 -23.26 -6.40 -28.39
N ILE A 56 -22.79 -7.10 -27.37
CA ILE A 56 -21.83 -8.21 -27.53
C ILE A 56 -22.15 -9.35 -26.55
N THR A 57 -22.45 -10.52 -27.11
CA THR A 57 -22.62 -11.77 -26.37
C THR A 57 -21.71 -12.87 -26.92
N ALA A 58 -21.27 -13.77 -26.05
CA ALA A 58 -20.63 -15.02 -26.42
C ALA A 58 -21.57 -16.16 -26.04
N GLY A 59 -22.32 -16.69 -27.02
CA GLY A 59 -23.26 -17.81 -26.81
C GLY A 59 -24.32 -17.54 -25.73
N ASN A 60 -25.07 -16.43 -25.86
CA ASN A 60 -26.09 -15.96 -24.89
C ASN A 60 -25.56 -15.56 -23.49
N GLN A 61 -24.25 -15.41 -23.31
CA GLN A 61 -23.66 -14.88 -22.08
C GLN A 61 -22.92 -13.56 -22.32
N PRO A 62 -22.85 -12.65 -21.33
CA PRO A 62 -22.15 -11.38 -21.47
C PRO A 62 -20.67 -11.65 -21.68
N VAL A 63 -20.07 -10.97 -22.65
CA VAL A 63 -18.62 -11.00 -22.77
C VAL A 63 -18.00 -10.29 -21.56
N PRO A 64 -16.97 -10.89 -20.93
CA PRO A 64 -16.30 -10.27 -19.79
C PRO A 64 -15.80 -8.87 -20.14
N GLN A 65 -16.11 -7.89 -19.29
CA GLN A 65 -15.78 -6.49 -19.56
C GLN A 65 -14.27 -6.22 -19.70
N GLU A 66 -13.41 -6.99 -19.03
CA GLU A 66 -11.95 -6.96 -19.25
C GLU A 66 -11.58 -7.18 -20.72
N LYS A 67 -12.31 -8.05 -21.43
CA LYS A 67 -12.11 -8.28 -22.85
C LYS A 67 -12.63 -7.10 -23.69
N ILE A 68 -13.69 -6.43 -23.25
CA ILE A 68 -14.20 -5.20 -23.88
C ILE A 68 -13.18 -4.05 -23.75
N VAL A 69 -12.55 -3.88 -22.58
CA VAL A 69 -11.49 -2.88 -22.34
C VAL A 69 -10.26 -3.19 -23.18
N ALA A 70 -9.83 -4.45 -23.22
CA ALA A 70 -8.72 -4.88 -24.06
C ALA A 70 -9.01 -4.64 -25.55
N ALA A 71 -10.24 -4.96 -26.00
CA ALA A 71 -10.68 -4.73 -27.37
C ALA A 71 -10.67 -3.24 -27.75
N TYR A 72 -11.15 -2.36 -26.86
CA TYR A 72 -11.07 -0.92 -27.05
C TYR A 72 -9.63 -0.44 -27.27
N ARG A 73 -8.71 -0.85 -26.38
CA ARG A 73 -7.29 -0.49 -26.49
C ARG A 73 -6.65 -1.00 -27.77
N GLN A 74 -6.95 -2.24 -28.17
CA GLN A 74 -6.42 -2.84 -29.38
C GLN A 74 -6.98 -2.17 -30.65
N LEU A 75 -8.28 -1.85 -30.69
CA LEU A 75 -8.86 -1.09 -31.80
C LEU A 75 -8.28 0.32 -31.89
N ALA A 76 -8.01 0.96 -30.75
CA ALA A 76 -7.34 2.25 -30.72
C ALA A 76 -5.90 2.19 -31.23
N ALA A 77 -5.13 1.18 -30.81
CA ALA A 77 -3.77 0.94 -31.30
C ALA A 77 -3.73 0.63 -32.80
N ARG A 78 -4.78 0.00 -33.35
CA ARG A 78 -4.96 -0.24 -34.80
C ARG A 78 -5.45 0.99 -35.57
N GLY A 79 -5.69 2.13 -34.91
CA GLY A 79 -6.22 3.34 -35.55
C GLY A 79 -7.70 3.25 -35.96
N VAL A 80 -8.43 2.21 -35.52
CA VAL A 80 -9.85 2.00 -35.86
C VAL A 80 -10.76 2.96 -35.08
N ILE A 81 -10.34 3.39 -33.90
CA ILE A 81 -11.02 4.37 -33.05
C ILE A 81 -9.96 5.28 -32.42
N GLN A 82 -10.23 6.57 -32.27
CA GLN A 82 -9.31 7.46 -31.55
C GLN A 82 -9.34 7.11 -30.05
N PHE A 83 -8.15 7.01 -29.43
CA PHE A 83 -8.07 6.77 -27.99
C PHE A 83 -8.60 7.97 -27.21
N ASP A 84 -9.76 7.79 -26.58
CA ASP A 84 -10.36 8.70 -25.61
C ASP A 84 -10.17 8.15 -24.19
N ARG A 85 -9.50 8.93 -23.35
CA ARG A 85 -9.24 8.61 -21.94
C ARG A 85 -10.51 8.55 -21.11
N ALA A 86 -11.48 9.44 -21.35
CA ALA A 86 -12.72 9.48 -20.59
C ALA A 86 -13.57 8.23 -20.85
N LEU A 87 -13.66 7.80 -22.11
CA LEU A 87 -14.29 6.54 -22.49
C LEU A 87 -13.55 5.34 -21.87
N ALA A 88 -12.22 5.32 -21.90
CA ALA A 88 -11.42 4.27 -21.27
C ALA A 88 -11.70 4.13 -19.77
N GLU A 89 -11.82 5.25 -19.05
CA GLU A 89 -12.14 5.29 -17.62
C GLU A 89 -13.56 4.77 -17.35
N ARG A 90 -14.54 5.10 -18.22
CA ARG A 90 -15.94 4.65 -18.10
C ARG A 90 -16.13 3.16 -18.39
N LEU A 91 -15.29 2.59 -19.25
CA LEU A 91 -15.28 1.15 -19.56
C LEU A 91 -14.57 0.30 -18.49
N GLN A 92 -13.94 0.88 -17.47
CA GLN A 92 -13.20 0.11 -16.46
C GLN A 92 -14.09 -0.53 -15.37
N LEU A 93 -13.64 -1.69 -14.87
CA LEU A 93 -14.42 -2.59 -14.00
C LEU A 93 -14.76 -1.95 -12.64
N LYS A 94 -13.80 -1.18 -12.13
CA LYS A 94 -13.83 -0.41 -10.90
C LYS A 94 -12.93 0.82 -11.15
N PRO A 95 -13.35 2.05 -10.81
CA PRO A 95 -12.40 3.16 -10.80
C PRO A 95 -11.18 2.76 -9.97
N MET A 96 -9.98 3.19 -10.37
CA MET A 96 -8.77 2.92 -9.60
C MET A 96 -9.03 3.25 -8.13
N ARG A 97 -8.97 2.24 -7.25
CA ARG A 97 -9.10 2.48 -5.80
C ARG A 97 -7.95 3.35 -5.28
N THR A 98 -6.87 3.48 -6.05
CA THR A 98 -5.73 4.35 -5.79
C THR A 98 -5.88 5.66 -6.56
N MET A 99 -6.35 6.69 -5.84
CA MET A 99 -6.51 8.06 -6.35
C MET A 99 -5.17 8.74 -6.72
N SER A 100 -4.02 8.17 -6.33
CA SER A 100 -2.70 8.76 -6.55
C SER A 100 -2.11 8.49 -7.94
N GLY A 101 -2.78 7.68 -8.77
CA GLY A 101 -2.18 7.17 -10.03
C GLY A 101 -1.01 6.21 -9.81
N VAL A 102 -0.83 5.70 -8.58
CA VAL A 102 0.16 4.67 -8.27
C VAL A 102 -0.56 3.34 -8.12
N THR A 103 -0.03 2.32 -8.79
CA THR A 103 -0.64 1.00 -8.86
C THR A 103 0.08 0.02 -7.93
N PRO A 104 -0.61 -0.55 -6.92
CA PRO A 104 0.01 -1.49 -6.01
C PRO A 104 0.14 -2.86 -6.69
N VAL A 105 1.36 -3.36 -6.75
CA VAL A 105 1.70 -4.72 -7.21
C VAL A 105 2.19 -5.50 -6.01
N ALA A 106 1.38 -6.44 -5.53
CA ALA A 106 1.75 -7.30 -4.41
C ALA A 106 2.24 -8.66 -4.92
N VAL A 107 3.44 -9.05 -4.48
CA VAL A 107 4.10 -10.32 -4.77
C VAL A 107 4.42 -11.04 -3.46
N MET A 108 4.48 -12.36 -3.48
CA MET A 108 4.74 -13.17 -2.29
C MET A 108 6.05 -13.94 -2.44
N THR A 109 6.82 -13.95 -1.36
CA THR A 109 8.03 -14.77 -1.24
C THR A 109 7.68 -16.26 -1.11
N ARG A 110 8.64 -17.14 -1.40
CA ARG A 110 8.52 -18.58 -1.09
C ARG A 110 8.43 -18.81 0.42
N ALA A 111 7.90 -19.94 0.85
CA ALA A 111 7.96 -20.33 2.26
C ALA A 111 9.39 -20.32 2.81
N HIS A 112 9.55 -19.74 4.00
CA HIS A 112 10.79 -19.74 4.76
C HIS A 112 10.49 -19.71 6.26
N PRO A 113 11.29 -20.37 7.11
CA PRO A 113 11.06 -20.38 8.54
C PRO A 113 11.00 -18.96 9.12
N CYS A 114 9.90 -18.65 9.79
CA CYS A 114 9.80 -17.45 10.61
C CYS A 114 10.35 -17.78 12.01
N PRO A 115 11.17 -16.91 12.63
CA PRO A 115 11.66 -17.13 13.99
C PRO A 115 10.57 -17.04 15.07
N GLY A 116 9.30 -16.82 14.69
CA GLY A 116 8.19 -16.55 15.59
C GLY A 116 7.32 -17.78 15.78
N LYS A 117 6.81 -17.96 17.00
CA LYS A 117 5.96 -19.10 17.39
C LYS A 117 4.54 -18.65 17.74
N CYS A 118 4.06 -17.61 17.06
CA CYS A 118 2.81 -16.93 17.38
C CYS A 118 1.62 -17.90 17.35
N ILE A 119 0.86 -17.95 18.44
CA ILE A 119 -0.23 -18.93 18.60
C ILE A 119 -1.40 -18.76 17.63
N PHE A 120 -1.55 -17.56 17.05
CA PHE A 120 -2.64 -17.21 16.12
C PHE A 120 -2.21 -17.21 14.64
N CYS A 121 -0.91 -17.38 14.35
CA CYS A 121 -0.44 -17.34 12.96
C CYS A 121 -0.64 -18.70 12.30
N PRO A 122 -1.41 -18.80 11.20
CA PRO A 122 -1.49 -20.03 10.44
C PRO A 122 -0.13 -20.38 9.81
N ASP A 123 0.08 -21.69 9.61
CA ASP A 123 1.29 -22.26 9.01
C ASP A 123 0.90 -23.22 7.88
N ALA A 124 0.41 -22.65 6.78
CA ALA A 124 0.02 -23.44 5.63
C ALA A 124 1.27 -23.92 4.87
N GLU A 125 1.34 -25.22 4.61
CA GLU A 125 2.45 -25.84 3.88
C GLU A 125 2.69 -25.15 2.52
N GLY A 126 3.94 -24.83 2.23
CA GLY A 126 4.34 -24.18 0.97
C GLY A 126 4.08 -22.66 0.92
N PHE A 127 3.45 -22.06 1.94
CA PHE A 127 3.21 -20.62 2.01
C PHE A 127 4.06 -19.96 3.09
N PRO A 128 4.41 -18.66 2.94
CA PRO A 128 5.02 -17.92 4.03
C PRO A 128 4.11 -17.88 5.27
N LYS A 129 4.73 -17.85 6.45
CA LYS A 129 4.03 -17.82 7.73
C LYS A 129 2.94 -16.74 7.73
N SER A 130 1.77 -17.08 8.28
CA SER A 130 0.57 -16.25 8.36
C SER A 130 -0.27 -16.13 7.09
N TYR A 131 0.16 -16.60 5.92
CA TYR A 131 -0.66 -16.58 4.69
C TYR A 131 -1.36 -17.91 4.46
N LEU A 132 -2.58 -17.84 3.95
CA LEU A 132 -3.43 -19.00 3.68
C LEU A 132 -3.64 -19.23 2.17
N PRO A 133 -3.74 -20.49 1.71
CA PRO A 133 -3.84 -20.82 0.29
C PRO A 133 -5.02 -20.19 -0.46
N LEU A 134 -6.18 -19.99 0.19
CA LEU A 134 -7.34 -19.37 -0.48
C LEU A 134 -7.31 -17.84 -0.48
N GLU A 135 -6.28 -17.19 0.07
CA GLU A 135 -6.11 -15.75 -0.08
C GLU A 135 -5.80 -15.41 -1.54
N PRO A 136 -6.47 -14.42 -2.17
CA PRO A 136 -6.27 -14.11 -3.59
C PRO A 136 -4.81 -13.79 -3.94
N GLY A 137 -4.04 -13.21 -3.02
CA GLY A 137 -2.61 -12.95 -3.21
C GLY A 137 -1.76 -14.22 -3.19
N ALA A 138 -2.08 -15.15 -2.30
CA ALA A 138 -1.41 -16.43 -2.17
C ALA A 138 -1.67 -17.33 -3.39
N GLN A 139 -2.91 -17.40 -3.85
CA GLN A 139 -3.27 -18.17 -5.07
C GLN A 139 -2.48 -17.71 -6.30
N ARG A 140 -2.36 -16.40 -6.50
CA ARG A 140 -1.57 -15.86 -7.62
C ARG A 140 -0.08 -16.18 -7.49
N ALA A 141 0.45 -16.18 -6.27
CA ALA A 141 1.84 -16.50 -6.03
C ALA A 141 2.12 -17.98 -6.31
N GLU A 142 1.25 -18.87 -5.84
CA GLU A 142 1.32 -20.32 -6.07
C GLU A 142 1.20 -20.66 -7.56
N GLU A 143 0.29 -20.00 -8.31
CA GLU A 143 0.15 -20.15 -9.76
C GLU A 143 1.45 -19.85 -10.54
N HIS A 144 2.34 -19.06 -9.95
CA HIS A 144 3.64 -18.70 -10.49
C HIS A 144 4.81 -19.32 -9.71
N HIS A 145 4.55 -20.34 -8.89
CA HIS A 145 5.55 -21.04 -8.08
C HIS A 145 6.43 -20.10 -7.23
N PHE A 146 5.84 -19.00 -6.75
CA PHE A 146 6.53 -17.94 -6.00
C PHE A 146 7.70 -17.29 -6.76
N ASP A 147 7.76 -17.41 -8.08
CA ASP A 147 8.78 -16.74 -8.89
C ASP A 147 8.53 -15.22 -8.92
N PRO A 148 9.49 -14.39 -8.49
CA PRO A 148 9.33 -12.94 -8.40
C PRO A 148 9.05 -12.27 -9.76
N PHE A 149 9.69 -12.73 -10.83
CA PHE A 149 9.53 -12.13 -12.16
C PHE A 149 8.14 -12.44 -12.71
N ALA A 150 7.76 -13.72 -12.72
CA ALA A 150 6.47 -14.19 -13.25
C ALA A 150 5.29 -13.58 -12.49
N GLN A 151 5.36 -13.52 -11.16
CA GLN A 151 4.34 -12.84 -10.35
C GLN A 151 4.19 -11.37 -10.71
N THR A 152 5.31 -10.66 -10.87
CA THR A 152 5.32 -9.23 -11.16
C THR A 152 4.77 -8.96 -12.56
N ALA A 153 5.33 -9.64 -13.58
CA ALA A 153 4.93 -9.49 -14.98
C ALA A 153 3.45 -9.85 -15.19
N ALA A 154 2.99 -10.98 -14.63
CA ALA A 154 1.59 -11.37 -14.73
C ALA A 154 0.65 -10.37 -14.07
N ARG A 155 1.06 -9.78 -12.94
CA ARG A 155 0.26 -8.78 -12.23
C ARG A 155 0.17 -7.48 -13.02
N ILE A 156 1.27 -6.99 -13.59
CA ILE A 156 1.30 -5.81 -14.47
C ILE A 156 0.38 -6.03 -15.67
N LYS A 157 0.58 -7.13 -16.40
CA LYS A 157 -0.25 -7.50 -17.56
C LYS A 157 -1.74 -7.57 -17.22
N THR A 158 -2.08 -8.17 -16.08
CA THR A 158 -3.47 -8.24 -15.60
C THR A 158 -4.05 -6.84 -15.43
N LEU A 159 -3.33 -5.97 -14.72
CA LEU A 159 -3.76 -4.60 -14.43
C LEU A 159 -3.94 -3.75 -15.70
N GLU A 160 -3.05 -3.91 -16.68
CA GLU A 160 -3.18 -3.26 -17.98
C GLU A 160 -4.40 -3.76 -18.75
N THR A 161 -4.61 -5.08 -18.76
CA THR A 161 -5.75 -5.71 -19.44
C THR A 161 -7.07 -5.15 -18.90
N ILE A 162 -7.16 -4.92 -17.58
CA ILE A 162 -8.34 -4.34 -16.95
C ILE A 162 -8.38 -2.80 -16.96
N GLY A 163 -7.43 -2.15 -17.62
CA GLY A 163 -7.45 -0.70 -17.87
C GLY A 163 -6.65 0.18 -16.90
N HIS A 164 -6.00 -0.38 -15.90
CA HIS A 164 -5.24 0.40 -14.92
C HIS A 164 -3.92 0.90 -15.50
N ALA A 165 -3.47 2.08 -15.08
CA ALA A 165 -2.15 2.60 -15.41
C ALA A 165 -1.07 1.86 -14.61
N THR A 166 0.03 1.51 -15.26
CA THR A 166 1.14 0.72 -14.69
C THR A 166 2.48 1.47 -14.82
N ASP A 167 2.46 2.76 -15.15
CA ASP A 167 3.66 3.60 -15.29
C ASP A 167 4.34 3.88 -13.93
N LYS A 168 3.55 3.82 -12.85
CA LYS A 168 3.99 4.04 -11.46
C LYS A 168 3.51 2.89 -10.60
N ILE A 169 4.44 2.08 -10.10
CA ILE A 169 4.18 0.90 -9.29
C ILE A 169 4.68 1.11 -7.86
N GLU A 170 3.82 0.83 -6.88
CA GLU A 170 4.25 0.54 -5.51
C GLU A 170 4.36 -0.99 -5.39
N LEU A 171 5.57 -1.52 -5.23
CA LEU A 171 5.82 -2.94 -5.06
C LEU A 171 5.67 -3.33 -3.59
N LEU A 172 4.80 -4.29 -3.31
CA LEU A 172 4.60 -4.84 -1.97
C LEU A 172 5.12 -6.28 -1.94
N ILE A 173 6.19 -6.51 -1.18
CA ILE A 173 6.76 -7.83 -0.99
C ILE A 173 6.20 -8.43 0.29
N LEU A 174 5.39 -9.48 0.12
CA LEU A 174 4.65 -10.19 1.15
C LEU A 174 5.43 -11.43 1.60
N GLY A 175 5.38 -11.76 2.89
CA GLY A 175 6.19 -12.86 3.45
C GLY A 175 6.35 -12.87 4.96
N GLY A 176 5.84 -11.86 5.67
CA GLY A 176 5.79 -11.77 7.14
C GLY A 176 7.13 -11.50 7.85
N SER A 177 8.22 -12.12 7.43
CA SER A 177 9.54 -12.03 8.07
C SER A 177 10.66 -11.83 7.05
N TRP A 178 10.57 -10.80 6.20
CA TRP A 178 11.56 -10.52 5.13
C TRP A 178 13.01 -10.57 5.61
N SER A 179 13.29 -9.96 6.75
CA SER A 179 14.63 -9.86 7.34
C SER A 179 15.20 -11.19 7.84
N ALA A 180 14.41 -12.27 7.86
CA ALA A 180 14.89 -13.61 8.18
C ALA A 180 15.40 -14.38 6.95
N TYR A 181 15.05 -13.94 5.74
CA TYR A 181 15.45 -14.62 4.51
C TYR A 181 16.96 -14.41 4.23
N PRO A 182 17.65 -15.39 3.62
CA PRO A 182 19.05 -15.22 3.22
C PRO A 182 19.25 -14.00 2.30
N HIS A 183 20.32 -13.24 2.51
CA HIS A 183 20.59 -12.01 1.75
C HIS A 183 20.64 -12.23 0.23
N ALA A 184 21.19 -13.36 -0.22
CA ALA A 184 21.25 -13.70 -1.65
C ALA A 184 19.86 -13.91 -2.25
N TYR A 185 18.94 -14.51 -1.48
CA TYR A 185 17.54 -14.66 -1.91
C TYR A 185 16.82 -13.32 -1.97
N GLN A 186 16.99 -12.47 -0.95
CA GLN A 186 16.41 -11.13 -0.92
C GLN A 186 16.83 -10.30 -2.14
N GLU A 187 18.13 -10.33 -2.46
CA GLU A 187 18.72 -9.62 -3.60
C GLU A 187 18.15 -10.09 -4.92
N TRP A 188 18.24 -11.40 -5.16
CA TRP A 188 17.68 -12.04 -6.35
C TRP A 188 16.19 -11.73 -6.49
N PHE A 189 15.43 -11.80 -5.39
CA PHE A 189 13.98 -11.57 -5.44
C PHE A 189 13.65 -10.15 -5.88
N VAL A 190 14.30 -9.14 -5.30
CA VAL A 190 14.09 -7.73 -5.69
C VAL A 190 14.56 -7.50 -7.11
N GLN A 191 15.74 -8.01 -7.49
CA GLN A 191 16.28 -7.88 -8.85
C GLN A 191 15.29 -8.41 -9.88
N ARG A 192 14.75 -9.61 -9.67
CA ARG A 192 13.81 -10.24 -10.60
C ARG A 192 12.45 -9.54 -10.67
N CYS A 193 11.98 -8.93 -9.57
CA CYS A 193 10.81 -8.05 -9.63
C CYS A 193 11.09 -6.81 -10.48
N LEU A 194 12.25 -6.17 -10.32
CA LEU A 194 12.64 -5.02 -11.12
C LEU A 194 12.85 -5.39 -12.59
N ASP A 195 13.44 -6.54 -12.89
CA ASP A 195 13.59 -7.06 -14.26
C ASP A 195 12.24 -7.20 -14.97
N ALA A 196 11.21 -7.66 -14.26
CA ALA A 196 9.85 -7.74 -14.80
C ALA A 196 9.25 -6.36 -15.09
N MET A 197 9.55 -5.35 -14.27
CA MET A 197 9.16 -3.96 -14.51
C MET A 197 9.96 -3.30 -15.64
N ASN A 198 11.21 -3.72 -15.80
CA ASN A 198 12.13 -3.21 -16.83
C ASN A 198 11.97 -3.93 -18.17
N GLU A 199 11.21 -5.04 -18.20
CA GLU A 199 11.04 -5.93 -19.35
C GLU A 199 12.35 -6.46 -19.94
N ARG A 200 13.39 -6.54 -19.09
CA ARG A 200 14.72 -7.05 -19.46
C ARG A 200 15.43 -7.65 -18.25
N ALA A 201 16.29 -8.62 -18.50
CA ALA A 201 17.19 -9.15 -17.47
C ALA A 201 18.30 -8.15 -17.14
N SER A 202 18.78 -8.19 -15.90
CA SER A 202 19.91 -7.42 -15.40
C SER A 202 21.04 -8.33 -14.93
N SER A 203 22.27 -7.83 -14.91
CA SER A 203 23.42 -8.61 -14.41
C SER A 203 23.56 -8.56 -12.89
N SER A 204 23.02 -7.50 -12.26
CA SER A 204 23.04 -7.28 -10.82
C SER A 204 21.78 -6.52 -10.37
N LEU A 205 21.51 -6.51 -9.05
CA LEU A 205 20.45 -5.67 -8.49
C LEU A 205 20.66 -4.19 -8.84
N ILE A 206 21.90 -3.70 -8.77
CA ILE A 206 22.19 -2.28 -9.04
C ILE A 206 21.85 -1.92 -10.48
N ASP A 207 22.18 -2.78 -11.45
CA ASP A 207 21.79 -2.56 -12.85
C ASP A 207 20.26 -2.56 -13.01
N ALA A 208 19.57 -3.46 -12.31
CA ALA A 208 18.10 -3.50 -12.31
C ALA A 208 17.49 -2.21 -11.76
N GLN A 209 18.07 -1.67 -10.67
CA GLN A 209 17.65 -0.41 -10.08
C GLN A 209 17.90 0.76 -11.04
N SER A 210 19.12 0.88 -11.59
CA SER A 210 19.48 1.94 -12.53
C SER A 210 18.61 1.91 -13.79
N ALA A 211 18.32 0.73 -14.32
CA ALA A 211 17.40 0.54 -15.42
C ALA A 211 15.97 1.02 -15.09
N ASN A 212 15.52 0.79 -13.86
CA ASN A 212 14.15 1.09 -13.45
C ASN A 212 13.88 2.59 -13.24
N GLU A 213 14.91 3.42 -13.10
CA GLU A 213 14.75 4.87 -12.91
C GLU A 213 14.02 5.55 -14.08
N THR A 214 14.17 4.99 -15.29
CA THR A 214 13.58 5.49 -16.54
C THR A 214 12.71 4.46 -17.28
N ALA A 215 12.44 3.29 -16.67
CA ALA A 215 11.62 2.25 -17.27
C ALA A 215 10.16 2.69 -17.50
N ALA A 216 9.45 1.95 -18.36
CA ALA A 216 8.01 2.16 -18.57
C ALA A 216 7.21 1.93 -17.27
N HIS A 217 7.56 0.89 -16.50
CA HIS A 217 6.97 0.60 -15.20
C HIS A 217 7.92 1.00 -14.07
N ARG A 218 7.77 2.21 -13.55
CA ARG A 218 8.69 2.72 -12.52
C ARG A 218 8.28 2.27 -11.13
N ASN A 219 9.23 1.74 -10.37
CA ASN A 219 9.07 1.47 -8.95
C ASN A 219 9.10 2.79 -8.17
N VAL A 220 7.93 3.36 -7.87
CA VAL A 220 7.78 4.61 -7.13
C VAL A 220 7.58 4.40 -5.63
N GLY A 221 7.67 3.16 -5.18
CA GLY A 221 7.64 2.78 -3.78
C GLY A 221 7.86 1.29 -3.64
N MET A 222 8.57 0.90 -2.59
CA MET A 222 8.81 -0.50 -2.29
C MET A 222 8.58 -0.76 -0.81
N VAL A 223 7.76 -1.75 -0.54
CA VAL A 223 7.25 -2.08 0.78
C VAL A 223 7.66 -3.49 1.15
N MET A 224 8.26 -3.66 2.33
CA MET A 224 8.66 -4.96 2.86
C MET A 224 8.03 -5.18 4.24
N GLU A 225 7.61 -6.41 4.51
CA GLU A 225 7.00 -6.83 5.78
C GLU A 225 8.02 -7.60 6.62
N THR A 226 8.23 -7.17 7.87
CA THR A 226 9.17 -7.84 8.79
C THR A 226 8.75 -7.71 10.25
N ARG A 227 9.54 -8.31 11.13
CA ARG A 227 9.33 -8.26 12.59
C ARG A 227 10.19 -7.17 13.23
N PRO A 228 9.74 -6.56 14.34
CA PRO A 228 10.51 -5.52 15.01
C PRO A 228 11.87 -5.99 15.55
N ASP A 229 11.95 -7.22 16.07
CA ASP A 229 13.17 -7.79 16.64
C ASP A 229 14.30 -8.01 15.63
N LEU A 230 13.97 -8.07 14.33
CA LEU A 230 14.94 -8.26 13.25
C LEU A 230 15.50 -6.93 12.71
N ILE A 231 15.01 -5.78 13.19
CA ILE A 231 15.50 -4.48 12.76
C ILE A 231 16.74 -4.09 13.56
N THR A 232 17.90 -4.23 12.91
CA THR A 232 19.19 -3.71 13.34
C THR A 232 19.61 -2.56 12.42
N ARG A 233 20.64 -1.80 12.79
CA ARG A 233 21.20 -0.75 11.91
C ARG A 233 21.63 -1.30 10.55
N ASP A 234 22.26 -2.48 10.54
CA ASP A 234 22.72 -3.12 9.31
C ASP A 234 21.55 -3.59 8.44
N GLU A 235 20.49 -4.12 9.07
CA GLU A 235 19.28 -4.48 8.34
C GLU A 235 18.59 -3.23 7.78
N VAL A 236 18.56 -2.11 8.50
CA VAL A 236 18.04 -0.83 7.98
C VAL A 236 18.82 -0.36 6.75
N ARG A 237 20.15 -0.47 6.78
CA ARG A 237 21.01 -0.18 5.61
C ARG A 237 20.71 -1.14 4.46
N ARG A 238 20.55 -2.43 4.72
CA ARG A 238 20.23 -3.46 3.72
C ARG A 238 18.86 -3.23 3.07
N LEU A 239 17.82 -2.99 3.86
CA LEU A 239 16.48 -2.63 3.39
C LEU A 239 16.53 -1.41 2.47
N ARG A 240 17.31 -0.39 2.85
CA ARG A 240 17.46 0.82 2.03
C ARG A 240 18.20 0.54 0.73
N TRP A 241 19.28 -0.23 0.78
CA TRP A 241 20.06 -0.66 -0.39
C TRP A 241 19.22 -1.47 -1.39
N LEU A 242 18.31 -2.32 -0.90
CA LEU A 242 17.35 -3.03 -1.75
C LEU A 242 16.36 -2.09 -2.47
N GLY A 243 16.23 -0.84 -2.01
CA GLY A 243 15.34 0.17 -2.58
C GLY A 243 14.05 0.38 -1.78
N ALA A 244 13.88 -0.26 -0.62
CA ALA A 244 12.69 -0.09 0.20
C ALA A 244 12.53 1.37 0.66
N THR A 245 11.28 1.84 0.69
CA THR A 245 10.90 3.19 1.17
C THR A 245 9.85 3.15 2.27
N LYS A 246 9.24 1.98 2.51
CA LYS A 246 8.26 1.75 3.57
C LYS A 246 8.50 0.40 4.20
N ILE A 247 8.57 0.35 5.52
CA ILE A 247 8.62 -0.91 6.26
C ILE A 247 7.31 -1.11 7.00
N GLN A 248 6.78 -2.32 6.84
CA GLN A 248 5.62 -2.80 7.55
C GLN A 248 6.06 -3.73 8.68
N MET A 249 5.79 -3.35 9.93
CA MET A 249 6.19 -4.12 11.10
C MET A 249 5.00 -4.68 11.87
N GLY A 250 5.10 -5.97 12.19
CA GLY A 250 4.12 -6.69 12.98
C GLY A 250 4.25 -6.48 14.48
N ALA A 251 3.95 -5.26 14.99
CA ALA A 251 3.94 -4.97 16.43
C ALA A 251 2.87 -5.78 17.17
N GLN A 252 1.66 -5.83 16.60
CA GLN A 252 0.45 -6.52 17.07
C GLN A 252 -0.14 -5.98 18.37
N SER A 253 0.65 -5.82 19.43
CA SER A 253 0.24 -5.20 20.68
C SER A 253 1.38 -4.35 21.26
N LEU A 254 1.04 -3.38 22.09
CA LEU A 254 1.98 -2.56 22.85
C LEU A 254 1.97 -2.91 24.34
N ASP A 255 1.63 -4.17 24.66
CA ASP A 255 1.65 -4.74 26.00
C ASP A 255 2.48 -6.03 26.02
N ASP A 256 3.61 -6.02 26.75
CA ASP A 256 4.52 -7.16 26.80
C ASP A 256 3.86 -8.42 27.41
N LYS A 257 2.84 -8.28 28.27
CA LYS A 257 2.10 -9.44 28.80
C LYS A 257 1.28 -10.11 27.70
N ILE A 258 0.61 -9.31 26.86
CA ILE A 258 -0.15 -9.81 25.71
C ILE A 258 0.80 -10.40 24.66
N LEU A 259 1.92 -9.74 24.36
CA LEU A 259 2.92 -10.25 23.42
C LEU A 259 3.49 -11.61 23.86
N ALA A 260 3.82 -11.75 25.15
CA ALA A 260 4.31 -13.00 25.73
C ALA A 260 3.25 -14.10 25.72
N ALA A 261 2.01 -13.80 26.15
CA ALA A 261 0.90 -14.76 26.15
C ALA A 261 0.58 -15.28 24.73
N ASN A 262 0.82 -14.47 23.70
CA ASN A 262 0.61 -14.84 22.30
C ASN A 262 1.88 -15.41 21.62
N CYS A 263 2.97 -15.61 22.36
CA CYS A 263 4.24 -16.15 21.87
C CYS A 263 4.81 -15.36 20.67
N ARG A 264 4.72 -14.01 20.68
CA ARG A 264 5.19 -13.21 19.54
C ARG A 264 6.70 -13.28 19.32
N GLY A 265 7.47 -13.40 20.40
CA GLY A 265 8.93 -13.49 20.35
C GLY A 265 9.63 -12.14 20.17
N HIS A 266 8.96 -11.02 20.44
CA HIS A 266 9.53 -9.68 20.50
C HIS A 266 8.82 -8.88 21.61
N THR A 267 9.45 -7.78 22.05
CA THR A 267 8.93 -6.88 23.09
C THR A 267 8.49 -5.53 22.53
N VAL A 268 7.82 -4.73 23.35
CA VAL A 268 7.53 -3.32 23.05
C VAL A 268 8.84 -2.53 22.87
N ALA A 269 9.89 -2.85 23.64
CA ALA A 269 11.19 -2.22 23.51
C ALA A 269 11.85 -2.48 22.14
N ASP A 270 11.71 -3.69 21.58
CA ASP A 270 12.14 -4.00 20.22
C ASP A 270 11.38 -3.16 19.19
N THR A 271 10.07 -2.99 19.39
CA THR A 271 9.24 -2.13 18.53
C THR A 271 9.69 -0.68 18.58
N ARG A 272 9.96 -0.12 19.76
CA ARG A 272 10.48 1.24 19.92
C ARG A 272 11.83 1.43 19.21
N ARG A 273 12.77 0.51 19.44
CA ARG A 273 14.10 0.55 18.80
C ARG A 273 13.99 0.49 17.27
N ALA A 274 13.19 -0.44 16.76
CA ALA A 274 12.97 -0.61 15.33
C ALA A 274 12.35 0.65 14.68
N MET A 275 11.33 1.22 15.31
CA MET A 275 10.68 2.46 14.86
C MET A 275 11.68 3.63 14.80
N ARG A 276 12.51 3.80 15.84
CA ARG A 276 13.53 4.86 15.87
C ARG A 276 14.58 4.69 14.76
N LEU A 277 15.16 3.50 14.62
CA LEU A 277 16.15 3.19 13.58
C LEU A 277 15.60 3.48 12.18
N LEU A 278 14.39 3.01 11.89
CA LEU A 278 13.74 3.22 10.60
C LEU A 278 13.35 4.69 10.37
N ARG A 279 12.92 5.41 11.40
CA ARG A 279 12.60 6.84 11.33
C ARG A 279 13.83 7.66 10.98
N LEU A 280 14.94 7.43 11.69
CA LEU A 280 16.21 8.11 11.46
C LEU A 280 16.80 7.81 10.07
N ALA A 281 16.52 6.63 9.52
CA ALA A 281 16.86 6.28 8.14
C ALA A 281 15.84 6.77 7.10
N GLY A 282 14.78 7.46 7.52
CA GLY A 282 13.81 8.13 6.67
C GLY A 282 12.62 7.30 6.21
N PHE A 283 12.52 6.02 6.58
CA PHE A 283 11.45 5.15 6.10
C PHE A 283 10.06 5.65 6.49
N LYS A 284 9.06 5.35 5.64
CA LYS A 284 7.65 5.39 6.04
C LYS A 284 7.37 4.23 6.99
N LEU A 285 6.79 4.52 8.14
CA LEU A 285 6.59 3.56 9.22
C LEU A 285 5.16 3.07 9.25
N HIS A 286 4.96 1.82 8.87
CA HIS A 286 3.65 1.19 8.87
C HIS A 286 3.59 0.09 9.93
N LEU A 287 2.79 0.27 10.97
CA LEU A 287 2.57 -0.75 11.98
C LEU A 287 1.32 -1.61 11.71
N HIS A 288 1.40 -2.88 12.08
CA HIS A 288 0.24 -3.75 12.22
C HIS A 288 -0.09 -3.83 13.71
N TRP A 289 -1.35 -3.55 14.05
CA TRP A 289 -1.90 -3.66 15.40
C TRP A 289 -3.13 -4.56 15.36
N MET A 290 -3.24 -5.44 16.34
CA MET A 290 -4.25 -6.50 16.38
C MET A 290 -5.01 -6.45 17.70
N PRO A 291 -6.29 -6.02 17.69
CA PRO A 291 -7.15 -6.24 18.84
C PRO A 291 -7.56 -7.70 18.96
N ASN A 292 -8.12 -8.06 20.12
CA ASN A 292 -8.66 -9.38 20.42
C ASN A 292 -7.62 -10.50 20.38
N LEU A 293 -6.38 -10.20 20.74
CA LEU A 293 -5.36 -11.23 21.00
C LEU A 293 -5.68 -12.01 22.28
N PHE A 294 -5.06 -13.18 22.46
CA PHE A 294 -5.25 -13.98 23.67
C PHE A 294 -4.87 -13.19 24.93
N GLY A 295 -5.78 -13.13 25.91
CA GLY A 295 -5.63 -12.36 27.15
C GLY A 295 -6.09 -10.90 27.07
N ALA A 296 -6.43 -10.38 25.88
CA ALA A 296 -6.92 -9.01 25.72
C ALA A 296 -8.44 -8.90 25.93
N THR A 297 -8.89 -7.72 26.35
CA THR A 297 -10.29 -7.28 26.39
C THR A 297 -10.47 -6.02 25.55
N ALA A 298 -11.70 -5.70 25.14
CA ALA A 298 -11.97 -4.50 24.35
C ALA A 298 -11.49 -3.22 25.07
N GLU A 299 -11.58 -3.19 26.40
CA GLU A 299 -11.07 -2.08 27.20
C GLU A 299 -9.53 -2.05 27.25
N SER A 300 -8.86 -3.19 27.44
CA SER A 300 -7.40 -3.22 27.39
C SER A 300 -6.87 -2.85 26.00
N ASP A 301 -7.54 -3.28 24.93
CA ASP A 301 -7.20 -2.91 23.55
C ASP A 301 -7.39 -1.42 23.29
N ARG A 302 -8.40 -0.78 23.90
CA ARG A 302 -8.59 0.68 23.82
C ARG A 302 -7.40 1.43 24.44
N VAL A 303 -6.92 0.97 25.60
CA VAL A 303 -5.74 1.52 26.27
C VAL A 303 -4.47 1.23 25.46
N ASP A 304 -4.31 0.01 24.97
CA ASP A 304 -3.15 -0.41 24.16
C ASP A 304 -3.05 0.41 22.86
N PHE A 305 -4.17 0.63 22.18
CA PHE A 305 -4.21 1.46 20.98
C PHE A 305 -3.80 2.92 21.24
N ALA A 306 -4.14 3.48 22.40
CA ALA A 306 -3.76 4.84 22.75
C ALA A 306 -2.23 4.99 22.87
N ARG A 307 -1.53 3.94 23.34
CA ARG A 307 -0.05 3.92 23.46
C ARG A 307 0.65 4.19 22.13
N LEU A 308 0.05 3.87 20.97
CA LEU A 308 0.62 4.20 19.64
C LEU A 308 0.95 5.69 19.48
N TRP A 309 0.19 6.56 20.16
CA TRP A 309 0.27 8.01 20.00
C TRP A 309 0.89 8.69 21.24
N ASP A 310 0.59 8.14 22.42
CA ASP A 310 1.08 8.65 23.70
C ASP A 310 2.57 8.38 23.91
N ASP A 311 3.08 7.31 23.34
CA ASP A 311 4.50 7.00 23.32
C ASP A 311 5.22 7.69 22.14
N PRO A 312 6.12 8.66 22.39
CA PRO A 312 6.85 9.37 21.33
C PRO A 312 7.71 8.46 20.45
N ALA A 313 8.15 7.29 20.94
CA ALA A 313 8.96 6.37 20.16
C ALA A 313 8.17 5.67 19.04
N LEU A 314 6.85 5.53 19.20
CA LEU A 314 5.98 4.79 18.30
C LEU A 314 5.45 5.66 17.17
N ARG A 315 4.38 6.44 17.37
CA ARG A 315 3.84 7.44 16.40
C ARG A 315 4.01 7.04 14.91
N PRO A 316 3.36 5.95 14.45
CA PRO A 316 3.52 5.46 13.08
C PRO A 316 2.84 6.36 12.04
N ASP A 317 3.36 6.35 10.81
CA ASP A 317 2.79 7.07 9.67
C ASP A 317 1.55 6.37 9.12
N GLU A 318 1.56 5.04 9.12
CA GLU A 318 0.48 4.22 8.61
C GLU A 318 0.13 3.07 9.58
N LEU A 319 -1.13 2.64 9.55
CA LEU A 319 -1.62 1.57 10.41
C LEU A 319 -2.48 0.56 9.63
N LYS A 320 -2.24 -0.73 9.87
CA LYS A 320 -3.16 -1.83 9.57
C LYS A 320 -3.75 -2.28 10.91
N ILE A 321 -5.06 -2.10 11.08
CA ILE A 321 -5.80 -2.67 12.21
C ILE A 321 -6.35 -4.02 11.74
N TYR A 322 -5.92 -5.10 12.39
CA TYR A 322 -6.28 -6.47 12.05
C TYR A 322 -6.85 -7.17 13.28
N PRO A 323 -8.18 -7.11 13.50
CA PRO A 323 -8.83 -7.92 14.52
C PRO A 323 -8.40 -9.39 14.39
N CYS A 324 -7.99 -10.00 15.51
CA CYS A 324 -7.51 -11.37 15.50
C CYS A 324 -8.59 -12.30 14.91
N SER A 325 -8.22 -13.05 13.86
CA SER A 325 -9.13 -14.02 13.24
C SER A 325 -8.81 -15.41 13.79
N LEU A 326 -9.84 -16.12 14.24
CA LEU A 326 -9.69 -17.47 14.77
C LEU A 326 -9.60 -18.48 13.62
N ILE A 327 -8.39 -18.97 13.33
CA ILE A 327 -8.13 -19.89 12.20
C ILE A 327 -7.91 -21.31 12.72
N GLU A 328 -8.59 -22.29 12.12
CA GLU A 328 -8.41 -23.72 12.43
C GLU A 328 -6.95 -24.17 12.23
N GLY A 329 -6.49 -25.11 13.06
CA GLY A 329 -5.11 -25.62 13.03
C GLY A 329 -4.08 -24.74 13.75
N THR A 330 -4.50 -23.63 14.36
CA THR A 330 -3.63 -22.78 15.20
C THR A 330 -3.76 -23.14 16.69
N GLU A 331 -2.75 -22.81 17.51
CA GLU A 331 -2.84 -22.99 18.96
C GLU A 331 -3.95 -22.11 19.57
N LEU A 332 -4.22 -20.93 19.01
CA LEU A 332 -5.35 -20.10 19.44
C LEU A 332 -6.69 -20.82 19.23
N TYR A 333 -6.85 -21.57 18.13
CA TYR A 333 -8.03 -22.41 17.92
C TYR A 333 -8.14 -23.52 18.96
N ALA A 334 -7.03 -24.17 19.32
CA ALA A 334 -7.03 -25.17 20.38
C ALA A 334 -7.43 -24.56 21.74
N ARG A 335 -6.96 -23.36 22.07
CA ARG A 335 -7.38 -22.58 23.26
C ARG A 335 -8.87 -22.26 23.26
N TRP A 336 -9.40 -21.82 22.12
CA TRP A 336 -10.83 -21.56 21.96
C TRP A 336 -11.66 -22.83 22.19
N ARG A 337 -11.23 -23.97 21.65
CA ARG A 337 -11.90 -25.27 21.88
C ARG A 337 -11.92 -25.70 23.35
N ARG A 338 -10.96 -25.23 24.16
CA ARG A 338 -10.89 -25.43 25.62
C ARG A 338 -11.68 -24.38 26.41
N GLY A 339 -12.31 -23.40 25.75
CA GLY A 339 -13.05 -22.32 26.40
C GLY A 339 -12.16 -21.18 26.96
N GLU A 340 -10.86 -21.18 26.65
CA GLU A 340 -9.89 -20.21 27.18
C GLU A 340 -9.88 -18.88 26.41
N TYR A 341 -10.46 -18.85 25.20
CA TYR A 341 -10.48 -17.66 24.33
C TYR A 341 -11.90 -17.40 23.83
N ARG A 342 -12.31 -16.13 23.81
CA ARG A 342 -13.57 -15.67 23.24
C ARG A 342 -13.29 -14.58 22.20
N PRO A 343 -13.60 -14.81 20.91
CA PRO A 343 -13.61 -13.73 19.93
C PRO A 343 -14.60 -12.64 20.33
N TYR A 344 -14.29 -11.37 20.02
CA TYR A 344 -15.23 -10.27 20.22
C TYR A 344 -16.47 -10.45 19.34
N THR A 345 -17.60 -9.96 19.84
CA THR A 345 -18.79 -9.78 19.01
C THR A 345 -18.57 -8.65 18.00
N ASP A 346 -19.42 -8.59 16.98
CA ASP A 346 -19.36 -7.52 15.99
C ASP A 346 -19.58 -6.14 16.63
N ASP A 347 -20.47 -6.03 17.62
CA ASP A 347 -20.73 -4.77 18.34
C ASP A 347 -19.54 -4.34 19.19
N GLU A 348 -18.94 -5.26 19.97
CA GLU A 348 -17.72 -5.00 20.74
C GLU A 348 -16.60 -4.47 19.83
N LEU A 349 -16.44 -5.10 18.66
CA LEU A 349 -15.42 -4.71 17.69
C LEU A 349 -15.71 -3.36 17.02
N VAL A 350 -16.96 -3.09 16.65
CA VAL A 350 -17.36 -1.80 16.05
C VAL A 350 -17.13 -0.66 17.04
N GLU A 351 -17.53 -0.80 18.30
CA GLU A 351 -17.30 0.22 19.34
C GLU A 351 -15.81 0.49 19.57
N LEU A 352 -15.01 -0.58 19.69
CA LEU A 352 -13.56 -0.44 19.82
C LEU A 352 -12.96 0.32 18.63
N LEU A 353 -13.37 -0.03 17.40
CA LEU A 353 -12.84 0.60 16.19
C LEU A 353 -13.30 2.06 16.01
N ILE A 354 -14.47 2.43 16.51
CA ILE A 354 -14.91 3.83 16.61
C ILE A 354 -13.95 4.58 17.53
N ALA A 355 -13.71 4.08 18.74
CA ALA A 355 -12.80 4.69 19.71
C ALA A 355 -11.37 4.83 19.13
N CYS A 356 -10.85 3.76 18.51
CA CYS A 356 -9.55 3.78 17.84
C CYS A 356 -9.49 4.88 16.78
N LYS A 357 -10.48 4.97 15.88
CA LYS A 357 -10.49 5.96 14.78
C LYS A 357 -10.56 7.41 15.23
N LEU A 358 -11.17 7.68 16.38
CA LEU A 358 -11.23 9.02 16.96
C LEU A 358 -9.89 9.42 17.60
N ARG A 359 -9.11 8.44 18.06
CA ARG A 359 -7.78 8.66 18.62
C ARG A 359 -6.69 8.88 17.57
N VAL A 360 -6.89 8.42 16.33
CA VAL A 360 -5.86 8.48 15.28
C VAL A 360 -5.54 9.94 14.90
N PRO A 361 -4.28 10.37 15.01
CA PRO A 361 -3.87 11.72 14.70
C PRO A 361 -3.91 12.01 13.19
N PRO A 362 -4.00 13.29 12.79
CA PRO A 362 -4.19 13.65 11.39
C PRO A 362 -3.03 13.28 10.44
N TYR A 363 -1.83 13.01 10.98
CA TYR A 363 -0.67 12.56 10.20
C TYR A 363 -0.67 11.07 9.87
N CYS A 364 -1.50 10.28 10.55
CA CYS A 364 -1.51 8.84 10.38
C CYS A 364 -2.53 8.42 9.31
N ARG A 365 -2.17 7.42 8.50
CA ARG A 365 -3.06 6.80 7.53
C ARG A 365 -3.45 5.39 7.96
N ILE A 366 -4.75 5.18 8.25
CA ILE A 366 -5.26 3.83 8.46
C ILE A 366 -5.47 3.17 7.09
N ASN A 367 -4.56 2.31 6.66
CA ASN A 367 -4.65 1.61 5.38
C ASN A 367 -5.80 0.60 5.38
N ARG A 368 -5.95 -0.14 6.48
CA ARG A 368 -6.85 -1.29 6.56
C ARG A 368 -7.39 -1.49 7.97
N VAL A 369 -8.63 -1.99 8.07
CA VAL A 369 -9.38 -2.17 9.34
C VAL A 369 -9.79 -3.63 9.58
N VAL A 370 -9.54 -4.51 8.62
CA VAL A 370 -9.75 -5.97 8.72
C VAL A 370 -8.87 -6.65 7.67
N ARG A 371 -8.34 -7.84 7.94
CA ARG A 371 -7.55 -8.60 6.96
C ARG A 371 -8.47 -9.28 5.93
N ASP A 372 -8.02 -9.45 4.68
CA ASP A 372 -8.79 -10.19 3.65
C ASP A 372 -8.56 -11.70 3.85
N ILE A 373 -8.99 -12.25 4.99
CA ILE A 373 -9.05 -13.69 5.17
C ILE A 373 -10.42 -14.18 4.67
N PRO A 374 -10.49 -15.17 3.77
CA PRO A 374 -11.75 -15.78 3.37
C PRO A 374 -12.55 -16.25 4.59
N ALA A 375 -13.84 -15.91 4.66
CA ALA A 375 -14.71 -16.27 5.79
C ALA A 375 -14.74 -17.79 6.07
N SER A 376 -14.51 -18.62 5.04
CA SER A 376 -14.42 -20.08 5.17
C SER A 376 -13.27 -20.56 6.07
N TYR A 377 -12.28 -19.71 6.37
CA TYR A 377 -11.20 -20.05 7.30
C TYR A 377 -11.44 -19.56 8.73
N ILE A 378 -12.46 -18.73 8.95
CA ILE A 378 -12.71 -18.09 10.24
C ILE A 378 -13.69 -18.99 11.01
N ALA A 379 -13.19 -19.64 12.05
CA ALA A 379 -13.98 -20.58 12.84
C ALA A 379 -15.05 -19.90 13.71
N ALA A 380 -14.74 -18.72 14.25
CA ALA A 380 -15.66 -17.89 15.04
C ALA A 380 -15.17 -16.44 15.07
N GLY A 381 -16.05 -15.51 15.44
CA GLY A 381 -15.79 -14.07 15.47
C GLY A 381 -16.18 -13.36 14.18
N ASN A 382 -15.56 -12.21 13.92
CA ASN A 382 -15.92 -11.35 12.79
C ASN A 382 -15.57 -11.98 11.43
N THR A 383 -16.58 -12.15 10.57
CA THR A 383 -16.42 -12.58 9.16
C THR A 383 -16.66 -11.44 8.16
N THR A 384 -16.85 -10.22 8.65
CA THR A 384 -17.25 -9.06 7.83
C THR A 384 -16.05 -8.52 7.04
N SER A 385 -16.08 -8.72 5.72
CA SER A 385 -14.99 -8.28 4.82
C SER A 385 -14.89 -6.75 4.64
N ASP A 386 -15.93 -5.99 4.97
CA ASP A 386 -16.03 -4.54 4.76
C ASP A 386 -16.21 -3.74 6.06
N LEU A 387 -15.62 -4.20 7.17
CA LEU A 387 -15.71 -3.59 8.51
C LEU A 387 -15.42 -2.09 8.55
N ARG A 388 -14.59 -1.58 7.62
CA ARG A 388 -14.37 -0.14 7.46
C ARG A 388 -15.66 0.64 7.17
N VAL A 389 -16.51 0.11 6.29
CA VAL A 389 -17.77 0.75 5.86
C VAL A 389 -18.75 0.79 7.03
N VAL A 390 -18.85 -0.33 7.76
CA VAL A 390 -19.66 -0.45 8.98
C VAL A 390 -19.28 0.62 10.00
N VAL A 391 -17.99 0.68 10.38
CA VAL A 391 -17.49 1.68 11.34
C VAL A 391 -17.67 3.12 10.83
N GLN A 392 -17.52 3.36 9.52
CA GLN A 392 -17.74 4.69 8.94
C GLN A 392 -19.22 5.11 8.98
N ARG A 393 -20.15 4.18 8.79
CA ARG A 393 -21.59 4.46 8.93
C ARG A 393 -21.93 4.78 10.37
N ALA A 394 -21.42 4.00 11.32
CA ALA A 394 -21.64 4.22 12.75
C ALA A 394 -21.09 5.58 13.21
N LEU A 395 -19.88 5.96 12.80
CA LEU A 395 -19.31 7.30 13.06
C LEU A 395 -20.23 8.42 12.55
N ARG A 396 -20.71 8.31 11.29
CA ARG A 396 -21.59 9.33 10.70
C ARG A 396 -22.93 9.45 11.43
N ALA A 397 -23.52 8.32 11.82
CA ALA A 397 -24.78 8.30 12.57
C ALA A 397 -24.66 9.01 13.92
N ARG A 398 -23.44 9.08 14.49
CA ARG A 398 -23.14 9.77 15.75
C ARG A 398 -22.62 11.20 15.57
N GLY A 399 -22.59 11.73 14.34
CA GLY A 399 -22.00 13.05 14.06
C GLY A 399 -20.47 13.11 14.26
N LEU A 400 -19.80 11.96 14.31
CA LEU A 400 -18.37 11.84 14.58
C LEU A 400 -17.56 11.73 13.29
N GLN A 401 -16.34 12.27 13.28
CA GLN A 401 -15.46 12.27 12.12
C GLN A 401 -14.05 11.81 12.46
N CYS A 402 -13.49 10.91 11.65
CA CYS A 402 -12.11 10.45 11.76
C CYS A 402 -11.18 11.36 10.94
N GLN A 403 -10.09 11.83 11.56
CA GLN A 403 -9.16 12.78 10.95
C GLN A 403 -7.94 12.15 10.26
N CYS A 404 -7.86 10.81 10.22
CA CYS A 404 -6.75 10.12 9.55
C CYS A 404 -6.67 10.50 8.07
N ILE A 405 -5.47 10.42 7.48
CA ILE A 405 -5.22 10.78 6.07
C ILE A 405 -6.23 10.12 5.14
N ARG A 406 -6.48 8.81 5.28
CA ARG A 406 -7.40 8.06 4.41
C ARG A 406 -8.84 8.59 4.42
N CYS A 407 -9.28 9.18 5.52
CA CYS A 407 -10.61 9.77 5.64
C CYS A 407 -10.70 11.17 5.02
N ARG A 408 -9.55 11.83 4.85
CA ARG A 408 -9.41 13.20 4.34
C ARG A 408 -8.90 13.26 2.89
N GLU A 409 -8.39 12.19 2.28
CA GLU A 409 -7.95 12.19 0.87
C GLU A 409 -9.03 12.77 -0.05
N VAL A 410 -8.64 13.66 -0.96
CA VAL A 410 -9.53 14.13 -2.03
C VAL A 410 -9.95 12.95 -2.90
N ARG A 411 -11.25 12.87 -3.19
CA ARG A 411 -11.84 11.81 -4.03
C ARG A 411 -12.22 12.39 -5.37
N ASP A 412 -13.49 12.33 -5.74
CA ASP A 412 -14.03 12.88 -6.98
C ASP A 412 -14.34 14.39 -6.90
N ASP A 413 -13.85 15.07 -5.85
CA ASP A 413 -14.01 16.51 -5.67
C ASP A 413 -13.13 17.23 -6.71
N LYS A 414 -13.70 18.13 -7.52
CA LYS A 414 -12.92 19.09 -8.32
C LYS A 414 -12.21 20.05 -7.37
N ILE A 415 -10.92 20.29 -7.61
CA ILE A 415 -10.08 21.13 -6.75
C ILE A 415 -9.57 22.30 -7.58
N ALA A 416 -9.92 23.52 -7.17
CA ALA A 416 -9.29 24.73 -7.67
C ALA A 416 -7.99 24.97 -6.89
N ALA A 417 -6.90 25.31 -7.60
CA ALA A 417 -5.58 25.46 -7.00
C ALA A 417 -5.52 26.61 -6.00
N GLU A 418 -6.32 27.64 -6.25
CA GLU A 418 -6.41 28.90 -5.51
C GLU A 418 -7.10 28.70 -4.15
N GLU A 419 -7.94 27.67 -4.04
CA GLU A 419 -8.66 27.33 -2.79
C GLU A 419 -7.79 26.52 -1.80
N LEU A 420 -6.63 26.03 -2.24
CA LEU A 420 -5.76 25.21 -1.41
C LEU A 420 -4.95 26.06 -0.45
N ARG A 421 -5.08 25.78 0.84
CA ARG A 421 -4.18 26.31 1.88
C ARG A 421 -3.10 25.30 2.24
N LEU A 422 -1.94 25.80 2.64
CA LEU A 422 -0.85 24.99 3.16
C LEU A 422 -0.93 24.92 4.69
N ASP A 423 -1.27 23.76 5.22
CA ASP A 423 -1.28 23.46 6.65
C ASP A 423 0.04 22.81 7.07
N LEU A 424 0.47 23.10 8.31
CA LEU A 424 1.64 22.48 8.95
C LEU A 424 1.21 21.87 10.29
N LEU A 425 1.37 20.56 10.43
CA LEU A 425 1.23 19.84 11.70
C LEU A 425 2.60 19.35 12.16
N SER A 426 3.03 19.74 13.36
CA SER A 426 4.31 19.35 13.95
C SER A 426 4.09 18.44 15.15
N TYR A 427 4.93 17.42 15.33
CA TYR A 427 4.90 16.55 16.50
C TYR A 427 6.29 16.00 16.82
N GLN A 428 6.55 15.80 18.11
CA GLN A 428 7.83 15.25 18.58
C GLN A 428 7.85 13.73 18.50
N THR A 429 9.03 13.13 18.43
CA THR A 429 9.26 11.70 18.66
C THR A 429 10.37 11.56 19.70
N ASP A 430 10.81 10.33 19.96
CA ASP A 430 11.97 10.10 20.83
C ASP A 430 13.30 10.51 20.20
N ALA A 431 13.37 10.76 18.89
CA ALA A 431 14.61 11.07 18.20
C ALA A 431 14.52 12.20 17.15
N THR A 432 13.32 12.67 16.82
CA THR A 432 13.09 13.64 15.74
C THR A 432 11.94 14.58 16.06
N THR A 433 11.96 15.78 15.48
CA THR A 433 10.75 16.58 15.26
C THR A 433 10.20 16.28 13.87
N GLU A 434 8.95 15.85 13.78
CA GLU A 434 8.28 15.53 12.53
C GLU A 434 7.31 16.64 12.14
N HIS A 435 7.25 16.91 10.84
CA HIS A 435 6.36 17.88 10.22
C HIS A 435 5.57 17.23 9.09
N LEU A 436 4.24 17.33 9.16
CA LEU A 436 3.35 17.04 8.05
C LEU A 436 2.93 18.36 7.41
N LEU A 437 3.51 18.66 6.25
CA LEU A 437 3.09 19.75 5.38
C LEU A 437 1.98 19.24 4.48
N SER A 438 0.85 19.93 4.38
CA SER A 438 -0.31 19.45 3.62
C SER A 438 -1.00 20.58 2.86
N PHE A 439 -1.30 20.35 1.58
CA PHE A 439 -2.27 21.17 0.87
C PHE A 439 -3.68 20.64 1.15
N VAL A 440 -4.54 21.50 1.69
CA VAL A 440 -5.90 21.14 2.08
C VAL A 440 -6.95 22.09 1.51
N THR A 441 -8.13 21.54 1.22
CA THR A 441 -9.29 22.31 0.78
C THR A 441 -9.99 23.01 1.97
N PRO A 442 -10.92 23.95 1.72
CA PRO A 442 -11.75 24.54 2.78
C PRO A 442 -12.52 23.50 3.60
N ARG A 443 -12.89 22.36 2.99
CA ARG A 443 -13.55 21.21 3.65
C ARG A 443 -12.58 20.25 4.34
N ASN A 444 -11.34 20.66 4.57
CA ASN A 444 -10.29 19.88 5.22
C ASN A 444 -9.94 18.55 4.51
N ARG A 445 -10.08 18.53 3.17
CA ARG A 445 -9.64 17.40 2.33
C ARG A 445 -8.19 17.59 1.89
N LEU A 446 -7.40 16.52 1.84
CA LEU A 446 -5.98 16.52 1.49
C LEU A 446 -5.79 16.38 -0.02
N ALA A 447 -5.21 17.41 -0.67
CA ALA A 447 -4.81 17.39 -2.07
C ALA A 447 -3.38 16.84 -2.28
N GLY A 448 -2.53 17.01 -1.27
CA GLY A 448 -1.19 16.42 -1.22
C GLY A 448 -0.51 16.74 0.09
N PHE A 449 0.55 16.00 0.42
CA PHE A 449 1.31 16.20 1.65
C PHE A 449 2.77 15.79 1.51
N LEU A 450 3.60 16.29 2.43
CA LEU A 450 5.01 15.95 2.60
C LEU A 450 5.29 15.65 4.08
N ARG A 451 6.07 14.60 4.34
CA ARG A 451 6.62 14.28 5.67
C ARG A 451 8.07 14.71 5.74
N LEU A 452 8.36 15.69 6.59
CA LEU A 452 9.71 16.17 6.88
C LEU A 452 10.09 15.76 8.30
N SER A 453 11.26 15.17 8.46
CA SER A 453 11.83 14.76 9.73
C SER A 453 13.11 15.54 10.01
N LEU A 454 13.18 16.10 11.21
CA LEU A 454 14.33 16.84 11.72
C LEU A 454 14.94 16.04 12.86
N PRO A 455 16.05 15.30 12.63
CA PRO A 455 16.74 14.59 13.70
C PRO A 455 17.15 15.52 14.84
N SER A 456 16.86 15.13 16.08
CA SER A 456 17.29 15.85 17.28
C SER A 456 18.81 15.83 17.39
N PRO A 457 19.46 16.89 17.94
CA PRO A 457 20.87 16.86 18.32
C PRO A 457 21.22 15.68 19.24
N ASP A 458 20.28 15.27 20.10
CA ASP A 458 20.45 14.17 21.07
C ASP A 458 20.10 12.79 20.48
N ALA A 459 19.70 12.72 19.20
CA ALA A 459 19.41 11.45 18.56
C ALA A 459 20.66 10.54 18.60
N PRO A 460 20.53 9.24 18.91
CA PRO A 460 21.68 8.35 19.04
C PRO A 460 22.50 8.31 17.75
N ARG A 461 23.65 9.00 17.74
CA ARG A 461 24.47 9.20 16.54
C ARG A 461 24.91 7.88 15.90
N ALA A 462 25.06 6.82 16.70
CA ALA A 462 25.40 5.48 16.24
C ALA A 462 24.26 4.78 15.49
N GLU A 463 23.00 5.14 15.75
CA GLU A 463 21.82 4.58 15.08
C GLU A 463 21.54 5.23 13.72
N ILE A 464 22.09 6.42 13.46
CA ILE A 464 21.93 7.14 12.19
C ILE A 464 22.88 6.55 11.13
N LEU A 465 22.37 6.30 9.93
CA LEU A 465 23.20 5.90 8.78
C LEU A 465 24.12 7.05 8.37
N ASP A 466 25.36 6.74 8.00
CA ASP A 466 26.42 7.74 7.83
C ASP A 466 26.07 8.81 6.79
N GLU A 467 25.49 8.42 5.67
CA GLU A 467 25.03 9.33 4.61
C GLU A 467 23.87 10.23 5.07
N ALA A 468 23.07 9.85 6.06
CA ALA A 468 21.95 10.63 6.57
C ALA A 468 22.35 11.59 7.72
N ARG A 469 23.57 11.48 8.27
CA ARG A 469 24.01 12.30 9.41
C ARG A 469 24.00 13.80 9.09
N GLY A 470 23.44 14.60 9.99
CA GLY A 470 23.40 16.06 9.87
C GLY A 470 22.48 16.59 8.75
N ALA A 471 21.63 15.74 8.16
CA ALA A 471 20.63 16.16 7.19
C ALA A 471 19.23 16.15 7.78
N ALA A 472 18.41 17.10 7.35
CA ALA A 472 16.96 16.96 7.47
C ALA A 472 16.49 15.93 6.42
N MET A 473 15.41 15.20 6.71
CA MET A 473 14.97 14.07 5.89
C MET A 473 13.55 14.26 5.38
N ILE A 474 13.36 14.28 4.05
CA ILE A 474 12.06 14.11 3.44
C ILE A 474 11.76 12.61 3.35
N ARG A 475 10.75 12.17 4.09
CA ARG A 475 10.34 10.76 4.24
C ARG A 475 9.26 10.36 3.24
N GLU A 476 8.45 11.32 2.80
CA GLU A 476 7.38 11.10 1.84
C GLU A 476 6.98 12.40 1.15
N VAL A 477 6.74 12.33 -0.15
CA VAL A 477 5.97 13.35 -0.90
C VAL A 477 4.85 12.61 -1.61
N HIS A 478 3.61 13.07 -1.43
CA HIS A 478 2.45 12.43 -2.04
C HIS A 478 1.46 13.47 -2.52
N ILE A 479 1.21 13.52 -3.83
CA ILE A 479 0.18 14.35 -4.45
C ILE A 479 -0.90 13.43 -5.01
N TYR A 480 -2.16 13.69 -4.67
CA TYR A 480 -3.28 12.89 -5.18
C TYR A 480 -3.54 13.24 -6.65
N GLY A 481 -3.90 12.24 -7.46
CA GLY A 481 -3.88 12.29 -8.93
C GLY A 481 -4.68 13.44 -9.55
N ARG A 482 -5.82 13.80 -8.96
CA ARG A 482 -6.64 14.94 -9.41
C ARG A 482 -6.01 16.31 -9.15
N ALA A 483 -5.04 16.37 -8.24
CA ALA A 483 -4.27 17.58 -7.96
C ALA A 483 -2.92 17.61 -8.72
N LEU A 484 -2.59 16.56 -9.49
CA LEU A 484 -1.39 16.54 -10.36
C LEU A 484 -1.54 17.45 -11.58
N GLU A 485 -2.77 17.73 -12.01
CA GLU A 485 -3.08 18.62 -13.15
C GLU A 485 -2.90 20.11 -12.79
N ILE A 486 -2.80 20.42 -11.50
CA ILE A 486 -2.50 21.77 -10.99
C ILE A 486 -1.03 22.10 -11.33
N GLY A 487 -0.83 22.77 -12.46
CA GLY A 487 0.47 23.17 -13.02
C GLY A 487 0.86 22.47 -14.33
N ALA A 488 -0.02 21.67 -14.94
CA ALA A 488 0.24 20.98 -16.22
C ALA A 488 -0.11 21.83 -17.46
N ASP A 489 -0.99 22.81 -17.31
CA ASP A 489 -1.43 23.70 -18.40
C ASP A 489 -0.97 25.13 -18.14
N SER A 490 0.21 25.51 -18.64
CA SER A 490 0.53 26.86 -19.15
C SER A 490 2.03 27.01 -19.43
N SER A 491 2.35 27.15 -20.71
CA SER A 491 3.58 27.80 -21.15
C SER A 491 3.52 29.29 -20.77
N GLY A 492 4.24 29.74 -19.74
CA GLY A 492 4.49 31.19 -19.64
C GLY A 492 4.97 31.79 -18.33
N ASP A 493 4.45 31.42 -17.16
CA ASP A 493 4.70 32.24 -15.95
C ASP A 493 5.13 31.46 -14.70
N ALA A 494 6.02 32.09 -13.94
CA ALA A 494 6.61 31.60 -12.68
C ALA A 494 5.59 31.33 -11.54
N GLN A 495 4.30 31.61 -11.76
CA GLN A 495 3.22 31.37 -10.79
C GLN A 495 2.71 29.91 -10.76
N HIS A 496 3.10 29.04 -11.70
CA HIS A 496 2.52 27.70 -11.84
C HIS A 496 3.47 26.55 -11.43
N THR A 497 4.16 26.69 -10.29
CA THR A 497 4.96 25.59 -9.72
C THR A 497 4.06 24.51 -9.12
N GLY A 498 4.21 23.26 -9.57
CA GLY A 498 3.40 22.13 -9.10
C GLY A 498 3.46 21.90 -7.58
N LEU A 499 2.36 21.39 -7.00
CA LEU A 499 2.20 21.25 -5.54
C LEU A 499 3.34 20.49 -4.84
N GLY A 500 3.89 19.46 -5.49
CA GLY A 500 5.02 18.69 -4.95
C GLY A 500 6.28 19.55 -4.74
N THR A 501 6.61 20.40 -5.71
CA THR A 501 7.77 21.30 -5.63
C THR A 501 7.57 22.35 -4.54
N ARG A 502 6.37 22.95 -4.44
CA ARG A 502 6.03 23.90 -3.37
C ARG A 502 6.17 23.29 -1.97
N LEU A 503 5.79 22.01 -1.79
CA LEU A 503 6.01 21.30 -0.53
C LEU A 503 7.51 21.14 -0.21
N ILE A 504 8.32 20.77 -1.21
CA ILE A 504 9.77 20.59 -1.03
C ILE A 504 10.46 21.93 -0.72
N GLU A 505 10.05 23.02 -1.34
CA GLU A 505 10.53 24.37 -1.04
C GLU A 505 10.19 24.77 0.40
N ARG A 506 8.94 24.55 0.84
CA ARG A 506 8.57 24.83 2.22
C ARG A 506 9.34 23.97 3.22
N ALA A 507 9.54 22.69 2.89
CA ALA A 507 10.36 21.79 3.71
C ALA A 507 11.81 22.26 3.81
N THR A 508 12.37 22.77 2.71
CA THR A 508 13.72 23.35 2.66
C THR A 508 13.84 24.58 3.57
N GLN A 509 12.85 25.48 3.56
CA GLN A 509 12.81 26.64 4.44
C GLN A 509 12.79 26.24 5.92
N ILE A 510 11.94 25.27 6.28
CA ILE A 510 11.84 24.76 7.66
C ILE A 510 13.17 24.13 8.10
N ALA A 511 13.78 23.30 7.25
CA ALA A 511 15.06 22.67 7.55
C ALA A 511 16.19 23.69 7.72
N ARG A 512 16.28 24.71 6.86
CA ARG A 512 17.25 25.81 7.00
C ARG A 512 17.07 26.58 8.30
N ALA A 513 15.82 26.93 8.64
CA ALA A 513 15.50 27.64 9.87
C ALA A 513 15.86 26.83 11.12
N ALA A 514 15.77 25.50 11.05
CA ALA A 514 16.22 24.58 12.09
C ALA A 514 17.74 24.32 12.09
N GLY A 515 18.51 25.00 11.24
CA GLY A 515 19.98 24.94 11.21
C GLY A 515 20.59 23.85 10.34
N PHE A 516 19.78 23.05 9.63
CA PHE A 516 20.31 22.02 8.73
C PHE A 516 20.92 22.65 7.47
N LYS A 517 22.06 22.10 7.04
CA LYS A 517 22.80 22.52 5.83
C LYS A 517 22.57 21.59 4.64
N ARG A 518 21.85 20.49 4.86
CA ARG A 518 21.61 19.46 3.86
C ARG A 518 20.22 18.87 4.03
N LEU A 519 19.59 18.59 2.90
CA LEU A 519 18.32 17.88 2.80
C LEU A 519 18.58 16.54 2.13
N ALA A 520 18.13 15.46 2.76
CA ALA A 520 18.13 14.11 2.23
C ALA A 520 16.70 13.68 1.90
N VAL A 521 16.56 12.79 0.93
CA VAL A 521 15.27 12.20 0.54
C VAL A 521 15.44 10.69 0.39
N ILE A 522 14.52 9.94 1.00
CA ILE A 522 14.38 8.49 0.78
C ILE A 522 13.67 8.20 -0.55
N ALA A 523 14.23 8.68 -1.65
CA ALA A 523 13.60 8.53 -2.96
C ALA A 523 13.45 7.05 -3.34
N ALA A 524 12.28 6.68 -3.84
CA ALA A 524 12.09 5.39 -4.52
C ALA A 524 12.87 5.41 -5.84
N ILE A 525 13.27 4.24 -6.32
CA ILE A 525 14.13 4.07 -7.51
C ILE A 525 13.57 4.86 -8.69
N GLY A 526 12.31 4.62 -9.06
CA GLY A 526 11.59 5.27 -10.15
C GLY A 526 11.26 6.76 -9.95
N THR A 527 11.64 7.35 -8.81
CA THR A 527 11.44 8.78 -8.51
C THR A 527 12.74 9.57 -8.44
N ARG A 528 13.91 8.92 -8.55
CA ARG A 528 15.22 9.60 -8.46
C ARG A 528 15.37 10.72 -9.49
N GLU A 529 14.94 10.49 -10.73
CA GLU A 529 14.93 11.51 -11.79
C GLU A 529 14.12 12.76 -11.45
N TYR A 530 13.00 12.63 -10.74
CA TYR A 530 12.22 13.78 -10.28
C TYR A 530 13.04 14.66 -9.33
N TYR A 531 13.79 14.04 -8.40
CA TYR A 531 14.64 14.78 -7.47
C TYR A 531 15.91 15.32 -8.14
N ARG A 532 16.48 14.64 -9.15
CA ARG A 532 17.62 15.17 -9.93
C ARG A 532 17.28 16.51 -10.58
N LYS A 533 16.08 16.63 -11.17
CA LYS A 533 15.58 17.89 -11.75
C LYS A 533 15.45 19.02 -10.73
N LEU A 534 15.32 18.69 -9.44
CA LEU A 534 15.26 19.63 -8.33
C LEU A 534 16.65 19.89 -7.70
N GLY A 535 17.73 19.43 -8.32
CA GLY A 535 19.10 19.64 -7.88
C GLY A 535 19.58 18.69 -6.78
N PHE A 536 18.90 17.55 -6.58
CA PHE A 536 19.41 16.50 -5.70
C PHE A 536 20.36 15.57 -6.45
N ALA A 537 21.43 15.13 -5.80
CA ALA A 537 22.35 14.11 -6.30
C ALA A 537 22.15 12.80 -5.55
N LEU A 538 22.26 11.68 -6.26
CA LEU A 538 22.23 10.34 -5.67
C LEU A 538 23.58 10.06 -4.99
N GLY A 539 23.57 9.81 -3.69
CA GLY A 539 24.69 9.20 -2.98
C GLY A 539 24.58 7.67 -2.98
N GLU A 540 24.99 7.01 -1.91
CA GLU A 540 24.90 5.54 -1.84
C GLU A 540 23.44 5.07 -1.71
N LEU A 541 22.67 5.72 -0.85
CA LEU A 541 21.34 5.29 -0.44
C LEU A 541 20.27 6.39 -0.61
N TYR A 542 20.68 7.66 -0.62
CA TYR A 542 19.77 8.80 -0.57
C TYR A 542 19.98 9.79 -1.72
N MET A 543 18.92 10.52 -2.07
CA MET A 543 19.04 11.73 -2.87
C MET A 543 19.34 12.89 -1.92
N THR A 544 20.40 13.66 -2.14
CA THR A 544 20.81 14.73 -1.23
C THR A 544 21.05 16.05 -1.95
N ARG A 545 20.78 17.16 -1.27
CA ARG A 545 20.97 18.52 -1.77
C ARG A 545 21.43 19.43 -0.64
N ALA A 546 22.44 20.25 -0.88
CA ALA A 546 22.82 21.31 0.05
C ALA A 546 21.71 22.37 0.14
N ILE A 547 21.43 22.86 1.34
CA ILE A 547 20.39 23.88 1.57
C ILE A 547 20.98 25.05 2.35
#